data_AF-A0A9D4ER12-F1
#
_entry.id   AF-A0A9D4ER12-F1
#
_cell.length_a   1.000
_cell.length_b   1.000
_cell.length_c   1.000
_cell.angle_alpha   90.00
_cell.angle_beta   90.00
_cell.angle_gamma   90.00
#
_symmetry.space_group_name_H-M   'P 1'
#
loop_
_entity.id
_entity.type
_entity.pdbx_description
1 polymer ?
#
loop_
_entity_poly.entity_id
_entity_poly.type
_entity_poly.pdbx_seq_one_letter_code
_entity_poly.pdbx_strand_id
1 'polypeptide(L)'
;MCSVMSYGTAKLFEKVAPITRSDVIMSGVNGPAVKALGMITLLCEHKNIKRSVNFQIMNTPRGINLLARDDSVDFGLIMRIHTARLKQNLSLRNIVTSLGKRLCVYRASTR
;
A
#
# COMPACT_ATOMS: atom_id res chain seq x y z
N MET A 1 -7.29 -1.29 -9.10
CA MET A 1 -6.09 -0.55 -8.65
C MET A 1 -4.89 -0.93 -9.52
N CYS A 2 -3.73 -0.26 -9.40
CA CYS A 2 -2.60 -0.43 -10.33
C CYS A 2 -1.33 -0.89 -9.60
N SER A 3 -0.69 -1.94 -10.08
CA SER A 3 0.67 -2.36 -9.68
C SER A 3 1.68 -1.63 -10.55
N VAL A 4 2.80 -1.19 -9.97
CA VAL A 4 3.81 -0.39 -10.64
C VAL A 4 5.17 -1.09 -10.57
N MET A 5 5.90 -1.06 -11.67
CA MET A 5 7.27 -1.56 -11.73
C MET A 5 8.20 -0.52 -12.35
N SER A 6 9.42 -0.45 -11.86
CA SER A 6 10.42 0.43 -12.44
C SER A 6 10.87 -0.08 -13.81
N TYR A 7 11.19 0.83 -14.72
CA TYR A 7 11.70 0.46 -16.05
C TYR A 7 12.93 -0.45 -15.98
N GLY A 8 13.87 -0.15 -15.06
CA GLY A 8 15.05 -0.98 -14.85
C GLY A 8 14.70 -2.41 -14.45
N THR A 9 13.77 -2.59 -13.51
CA THR A 9 13.28 -3.92 -13.12
C THR A 9 12.54 -4.61 -14.25
N ALA A 10 11.65 -3.90 -14.96
CA ALA A 10 10.90 -4.47 -16.09
C ALA A 10 11.83 -5.01 -17.19
N LYS A 11 12.94 -4.32 -17.46
CA LYS A 11 13.95 -4.77 -18.43
C LYS A 11 14.62 -6.09 -18.06
N LEU A 12 14.77 -6.39 -16.77
CA LEU A 12 15.29 -7.70 -16.33
C LEU A 12 14.33 -8.85 -16.67
N PHE A 13 13.03 -8.57 -16.71
CA PHE A 13 11.98 -9.56 -16.99
C PHE A 13 11.53 -9.59 -18.46
N GLU A 14 12.09 -8.76 -19.33
CA GLU A 14 11.70 -8.67 -20.74
C GLU A 14 11.90 -9.98 -21.51
N LYS A 15 12.84 -10.84 -21.06
CA LYS A 15 13.03 -12.20 -21.60
C LYS A 15 11.93 -13.19 -21.21
N VAL A 16 11.18 -12.90 -20.14
CA VAL A 16 10.13 -13.76 -19.60
C VAL A 16 8.76 -13.31 -20.12
N ALA A 17 8.51 -12.01 -20.16
CA ALA A 17 7.28 -11.44 -20.69
C ALA A 17 7.58 -10.13 -21.45
N PRO A 18 6.97 -9.91 -22.63
CA PRO A 18 7.19 -8.70 -23.39
C PRO A 18 6.58 -7.48 -22.69
N ILE A 19 7.25 -6.33 -22.83
CA ILE A 19 6.67 -5.04 -22.47
C ILE A 19 5.72 -4.61 -23.58
N THR A 20 4.45 -4.43 -23.23
CA THR A 20 3.39 -4.00 -24.14
C THR A 20 3.06 -2.52 -23.96
N ARG A 21 2.41 -1.91 -24.96
CA ARG A 21 1.98 -0.52 -24.88
C ARG A 21 0.90 -0.36 -23.80
N SER A 22 0.99 0.74 -23.04
CA SER A 22 -0.03 1.14 -22.08
C SER A 22 -0.40 2.61 -22.28
N ASP A 23 -1.69 2.91 -22.18
CA ASP A 23 -2.21 4.28 -22.20
C ASP A 23 -2.67 4.74 -20.80
N VAL A 24 -2.26 4.02 -19.75
CA VAL A 24 -2.59 4.35 -18.36
C VAL A 24 -1.86 5.63 -17.92
N ILE A 25 -2.62 6.53 -17.30
CA ILE A 25 -2.11 7.74 -16.65
C ILE A 25 -2.23 7.55 -15.13
N MET A 26 -1.12 7.66 -14.43
CA MET A 26 -1.02 7.46 -12.98
C MET A 26 -0.92 8.79 -12.26
N SER A 27 -1.74 8.98 -11.24
CA SER A 27 -1.73 10.18 -10.39
C SER A 27 -1.26 9.80 -8.99
N GLY A 28 -0.20 10.46 -8.52
CA GLY A 28 0.26 10.35 -7.14
C GLY A 28 -0.52 11.25 -6.19
N VAL A 29 -0.21 11.16 -4.89
CA VAL A 29 -0.78 12.05 -3.87
C VAL A 29 -0.32 13.49 -4.07
N ASN A 30 0.97 13.66 -4.37
CA ASN A 30 1.60 14.94 -4.69
C ASN A 30 2.41 14.77 -5.97
N GLY A 31 2.12 15.56 -6.99
CA GLY A 31 2.89 15.60 -8.24
C GLY A 31 2.01 15.55 -9.50
N PRO A 32 2.61 15.84 -10.66
CA PRO A 32 1.92 15.74 -11.94
C PRO A 32 1.55 14.29 -12.24
N ALA A 33 0.47 14.12 -13.00
CA ALA A 33 0.12 12.82 -13.53
C ALA A 33 1.19 12.32 -14.52
N VAL A 34 1.52 11.04 -14.46
CA VAL A 34 2.59 10.42 -15.26
C VAL A 34 1.99 9.31 -16.13
N LYS A 35 2.27 9.36 -17.44
CA LYS A 35 1.90 8.27 -18.35
C LYS A 35 2.81 7.06 -18.13
N ALA A 36 2.22 5.86 -18.08
CA ALA A 36 2.98 4.62 -18.07
C ALA A 36 3.80 4.48 -19.36
N LEU A 37 5.03 3.99 -19.26
CA LEU A 37 5.88 3.68 -20.42
C LEU A 37 5.39 2.44 -21.16
N GLY A 38 4.73 1.54 -20.44
CA GLY A 38 4.22 0.28 -20.95
C GLY A 38 3.63 -0.55 -19.82
N MET A 39 3.30 -1.79 -20.12
CA MET A 39 2.80 -2.77 -19.17
C MET A 39 3.47 -4.11 -19.39
N ILE A 40 3.80 -4.80 -18.31
CA ILE A 40 4.31 -6.17 -18.34
C ILE A 40 3.43 -7.05 -17.43
N THR A 41 3.10 -8.25 -17.91
CA THR A 41 2.34 -9.23 -17.14
C THR A 41 3.29 -10.33 -16.67
N LEU A 42 3.39 -10.54 -15.37
CA LEU A 42 4.28 -11.53 -14.78
C LEU A 42 3.48 -12.53 -13.95
N LEU A 43 3.86 -13.81 -14.01
CA LEU A 43 3.36 -14.83 -13.10
C LEU A 43 4.10 -14.69 -11.75
N CYS A 44 3.42 -14.23 -10.72
CA CYS A 44 3.95 -14.06 -9.38
C CYS A 44 3.50 -15.20 -8.47
N GLU A 45 4.38 -15.60 -7.55
CA GLU A 45 4.11 -16.67 -6.58
C GLU A 45 4.39 -16.21 -5.15
N HIS A 46 3.45 -16.48 -4.24
CA HIS A 46 3.64 -16.30 -2.81
C HIS A 46 2.90 -17.40 -2.03
N LYS A 47 3.59 -18.15 -1.17
CA LYS A 47 3.00 -19.20 -0.30
C LYS A 47 1.99 -20.10 -1.04
N ASN A 48 2.42 -20.70 -2.15
CA ASN A 48 1.63 -21.57 -3.03
C ASN A 48 0.50 -20.89 -3.83
N ILE A 49 0.32 -19.58 -3.69
CA ILE A 49 -0.61 -18.80 -4.52
C ILE A 49 0.16 -18.30 -5.73
N LYS A 50 -0.26 -18.72 -6.93
CA LYS A 50 0.29 -18.28 -8.22
C LYS A 50 -0.73 -17.45 -8.97
N ARG A 51 -0.38 -16.21 -9.33
CA ARG A 51 -1.28 -15.32 -10.09
C ARG A 51 -0.52 -14.46 -11.09
N SER A 52 -1.14 -14.22 -12.24
CA SER A 52 -0.65 -13.25 -13.21
C SER A 52 -0.97 -11.83 -12.72
N VAL A 53 0.05 -11.00 -12.60
CA VAL A 53 -0.05 -9.61 -12.15
C VAL A 53 0.38 -8.68 -13.27
N ASN A 54 -0.41 -7.63 -13.52
CA ASN A 54 -0.11 -6.61 -14.50
C ASN A 54 0.59 -5.43 -13.84
N PHE A 55 1.84 -5.18 -14.23
CA PHE A 55 2.61 -4.04 -13.75
C PHE A 55 2.66 -2.94 -14.81
N GLN A 56 2.25 -1.74 -14.43
CA GLN A 56 2.49 -0.53 -15.22
C GLN A 56 3.92 -0.06 -15.01
N ILE A 57 4.61 0.22 -16.10
CA ILE A 57 6.03 0.52 -16.08
C ILE A 57 6.22 2.02 -15.95
N MET A 58 7.02 2.42 -14.96
CA MET A 58 7.38 3.81 -14.72
C MET A 58 8.89 4.00 -14.71
N ASN A 59 9.35 5.13 -15.22
CA ASN A 59 10.72 5.57 -15.00
C ASN A 59 10.74 6.58 -13.86
N THR A 60 11.08 6.09 -12.66
CA THR A 60 11.25 6.92 -11.47
C THR A 60 12.71 6.90 -11.02
N PRO A 61 13.29 8.01 -10.54
CA PRO A 61 14.69 8.05 -10.09
C PRO A 61 15.03 7.01 -9.00
N ARG A 62 14.05 6.64 -8.17
CA ARG A 62 14.23 5.71 -7.05
C ARG A 62 14.01 4.23 -7.38
N GLY A 63 13.62 3.90 -8.61
CA GLY A 63 13.34 2.52 -9.00
C GLY A 63 12.23 1.86 -8.17
N ILE A 64 11.00 2.39 -8.26
CA ILE A 64 9.88 1.95 -7.43
C ILE A 64 9.23 0.67 -8.01
N ASN A 65 9.01 -0.33 -7.15
CA ASN A 65 8.24 -1.54 -7.45
C ASN A 65 7.17 -1.72 -6.39
N LEU A 66 5.90 -1.58 -6.77
CA LEU A 66 4.75 -1.60 -5.86
C LEU A 66 3.70 -2.56 -6.37
N LEU A 67 3.16 -3.35 -5.45
CA LEU A 67 2.03 -4.21 -5.70
C LEU A 67 0.73 -3.46 -5.38
N ALA A 68 -0.27 -3.61 -6.23
CA ALA A 68 -1.60 -3.06 -5.98
C ALA A 68 -2.17 -3.69 -4.71
N ARG A 69 -3.06 -2.93 -4.07
CA ARG A 69 -3.75 -3.40 -2.87
C ARG A 69 -4.55 -4.68 -3.14
N ASP A 70 -5.25 -4.73 -4.27
CA ASP A 70 -6.09 -5.88 -4.64
C ASP A 70 -5.23 -7.15 -4.78
N ASP A 71 -4.14 -7.06 -5.54
CA ASP A 71 -3.15 -8.14 -5.65
C ASP A 71 -2.56 -8.51 -4.27
N SER A 72 -2.29 -7.52 -3.43
CA SER A 72 -1.76 -7.75 -2.07
C SER A 72 -2.75 -8.50 -1.16
N VAL A 73 -4.05 -8.23 -1.29
CA VAL A 73 -5.10 -9.00 -0.59
C VAL A 73 -5.15 -10.42 -1.15
N ASP A 74 -5.08 -10.57 -2.47
CA ASP A 74 -5.13 -11.85 -3.17
C ASP A 74 -3.96 -12.78 -2.81
N PHE A 75 -2.78 -12.21 -2.54
CA PHE A 75 -1.62 -12.95 -2.02
C PHE A 75 -1.65 -13.12 -0.48
N GLY A 76 -2.66 -12.61 0.22
CA GLY A 76 -2.75 -12.68 1.68
C GLY A 76 -1.68 -11.85 2.40
N LEU A 77 -1.10 -10.84 1.75
CA LEU A 77 -0.08 -9.96 2.33
C LEU A 77 -0.71 -8.92 3.27
N ILE A 78 -1.94 -8.52 2.98
CA ILE A 78 -2.71 -7.56 3.77
C ILE A 78 -4.14 -8.07 3.94
N MET A 79 -4.77 -7.70 5.07
CA MET A 79 -6.18 -8.00 5.34
C MET A 79 -7.02 -6.73 5.21
N ARG A 80 -8.18 -6.84 4.56
CA ARG A 80 -9.16 -5.75 4.49
C ARG A 80 -10.07 -5.80 5.71
N ILE A 81 -9.92 -4.83 6.60
CA ILE A 81 -10.82 -4.65 7.76
C ILE A 81 -11.94 -3.70 7.36
N HIS A 82 -13.18 -4.21 7.31
CA HIS A 82 -14.36 -3.40 6.95
C HIS A 82 -14.94 -2.64 8.16
N THR A 83 -14.81 -3.22 9.35
CA THR A 83 -15.31 -2.63 10.59
C THR A 83 -14.36 -2.96 11.74
N ALA A 84 -13.90 -1.93 12.44
CA ALA A 84 -13.23 -2.08 13.72
C ALA A 84 -14.22 -1.71 14.81
N ARG A 85 -14.62 -2.68 15.64
CA ARG A 85 -15.40 -2.41 16.86
C ARG A 85 -14.42 -2.27 18.02
N LEU A 86 -14.42 -1.11 18.68
CA LEU A 86 -13.70 -0.95 19.93
C LEU A 86 -14.38 -1.83 20.98
N LYS A 87 -13.63 -2.76 21.58
CA LYS A 87 -14.10 -3.52 22.72
C LYS A 87 -14.09 -2.59 23.94
N GLN A 88 -15.17 -1.84 24.15
CA GLN A 88 -15.37 -1.10 25.41
C GLN A 88 -15.60 -2.10 26.54
N ASN A 89 -14.52 -2.56 27.18
CA ASN A 89 -14.57 -3.28 28.44
C ASN A 89 -13.76 -2.50 29.48
N LEU A 90 -14.22 -1.31 29.83
CA LEU A 90 -13.81 -0.66 31.08
C LEU A 90 -15.04 -0.04 31.72
N SER A 91 -15.54 -0.71 32.76
CA SER A 91 -16.39 -0.13 33.78
C SER A 91 -15.77 1.21 34.23
N LEU A 92 -16.47 2.32 33.99
CA LEU A 92 -16.09 3.68 34.39
C LEU A 92 -15.86 3.83 35.91
N ARG A 93 -16.13 2.79 36.72
CA ARG A 93 -15.91 2.82 38.17
C ARG A 93 -14.45 2.56 38.58
N ASN A 94 -13.60 2.01 37.72
CA ASN A 94 -12.22 1.67 38.10
C ASN A 94 -11.16 2.72 37.70
N ILE A 95 -11.56 3.80 37.00
CA ILE A 95 -10.63 4.85 36.56
C ILE A 95 -10.50 5.97 37.62
N VAL A 96 -11.49 6.15 38.50
CA VAL A 96 -11.48 7.24 39.50
C VAL A 96 -10.54 6.95 40.68
N THR A 97 -10.20 5.70 40.97
CA THR A 97 -9.29 5.34 42.07
C THR A 97 -7.80 5.32 41.69
N SER A 98 -7.45 5.30 40.40
CA SER A 98 -6.04 5.32 39.95
C SER A 98 -5.57 6.69 39.45
N LEU A 99 -6.49 7.62 39.16
CA LEU A 99 -6.17 9.00 38.75
C LEU A 99 -5.84 9.96 39.92
N GLY A 100 -5.96 9.51 41.17
CA GLY A 100 -5.61 10.29 42.36
C GLY A 100 -4.11 10.43 42.65
N LYS A 101 -3.19 9.89 41.83
CA LYS A 101 -1.74 9.94 42.11
C LYS A 101 -0.80 10.28 40.94
N ARG A 102 -1.28 10.66 39.75
CA ARG A 102 -0.37 11.18 38.69
C ARG A 102 -0.99 12.35 37.95
N LEU A 103 -0.96 13.49 38.64
CA LEU A 103 -0.80 14.79 37.99
C LEU A 103 0.49 14.76 37.16
N CYS A 104 0.40 15.03 35.85
CA CYS A 104 1.40 15.80 35.12
C CYS A 104 0.80 16.35 33.82
N VAL A 105 0.21 17.54 33.98
CA VAL A 105 0.27 18.74 33.12
C VAL A 105 0.36 18.52 31.60
N TYR A 106 -0.71 18.88 30.89
CA TYR A 106 -0.61 19.67 29.66
C TYR A 106 -1.63 20.81 29.73
N ARG A 107 -1.12 22.01 30.03
CA ARG A 107 -1.88 23.26 30.01
C ARG A 107 -1.90 23.72 28.54
N ALA A 108 -2.97 23.44 27.82
CA ALA A 108 -3.25 24.12 26.56
C ALA A 108 -3.96 25.44 26.91
N SER A 109 -3.25 26.57 26.79
CA SER A 109 -3.88 27.89 26.81
C SER A 109 -3.58 28.60 25.51
N THR A 110 -4.56 28.56 24.62
CA THR A 110 -4.71 29.44 23.48
C THR A 110 -4.87 30.89 23.94
N ARG A 111 -4.03 31.79 23.43
CA ARG A 111 -4.42 33.05 22.79
C ARG A 111 -3.32 33.50 21.85
#